data_AF-X1FGW7-F1
#
_entry.id   AF-X1FGW7-F1
#
_cell.length_a   1.000
_cell.length_b   1.000
_cell.length_c   1.000
_cell.angle_alpha   90.00
_cell.angle_beta   90.00
_cell.angle_gamma   90.00
#
_symmetry.space_group_name_H-M   'P 1'
#
loop_
_entity.id
_entity.type
_entity.pdbx_description
1 polymer ?
#
loop_
_entity_poly.entity_id
_entity_poly.type
_entity_poly.pdbx_seq_one_letter_code
_entity_poly.pdbx_strand_id
1 'polypeptide(L)'
;MDIKSKISKLPDTSGVYFFKDKRGKIIYVGKANSLKSRVSSYFSSSSQHSPKINKMIKEIENVEYIPTSSEIEALILESKMIKSNS
;
A
#
# COMPACT_ATOMS: atom_id res chain seq x y z
N MET A 1 11.38 -6.31 -12.28
CA MET A 1 9.92 -6.34 -12.53
C MET A 1 9.38 -4.96 -12.21
N ASP A 2 8.75 -4.30 -13.18
CA ASP A 2 8.30 -2.92 -13.03
C ASP A 2 7.20 -2.80 -11.94
N ILE A 3 7.25 -1.73 -11.11
CA ILE A 3 6.31 -1.52 -10.02
C ILE A 3 4.86 -1.43 -10.51
N LYS A 4 4.63 -0.87 -11.71
CA LYS A 4 3.29 -0.81 -12.33
C LYS A 4 2.77 -2.20 -12.68
N SER A 5 3.66 -3.12 -13.07
CA SER A 5 3.28 -4.51 -13.32
C SER A 5 2.89 -5.24 -12.03
N LYS A 6 3.52 -4.93 -10.89
CA LYS A 6 3.08 -5.47 -9.59
C LYS A 6 1.71 -4.92 -9.18
N ILE A 7 1.51 -3.61 -9.32
CA ILE A 7 0.25 -2.95 -8.96
C ILE A 7 -0.93 -3.50 -9.76
N SER A 8 -0.76 -3.72 -11.07
CA SER A 8 -1.82 -4.29 -11.93
C SER A 8 -2.22 -5.72 -11.56
N LYS A 9 -1.33 -6.47 -10.90
CA LYS A 9 -1.57 -7.84 -10.41
C LYS A 9 -2.14 -7.91 -9.00
N LEU A 10 -2.33 -6.76 -8.33
CA LEU A 10 -2.94 -6.76 -7.00
C LEU A 10 -4.37 -7.28 -7.07
N PRO A 11 -4.80 -8.04 -6.05
CA PRO A 11 -6.16 -8.56 -5.99
C PRO A 11 -7.16 -7.43 -5.72
N ASP A 12 -8.38 -7.61 -6.22
CA ASP A 12 -9.50 -6.73 -5.93
C ASP A 12 -10.23 -7.21 -4.66
N THR A 13 -9.50 -7.23 -3.54
CA THR A 13 -10.00 -7.70 -2.24
C THR A 13 -9.63 -6.72 -1.14
N SER A 14 -10.28 -6.86 0.01
CA SER A 14 -9.85 -6.17 1.22
C SER A 14 -8.49 -6.68 1.69
N GLY A 15 -7.76 -5.83 2.40
CA GLY A 15 -6.48 -6.20 2.98
C GLY A 15 -5.66 -5.01 3.47
N VAL A 16 -4.44 -5.31 3.90
CA VAL A 16 -3.43 -4.34 4.30
C VAL A 16 -2.32 -4.33 3.26
N TYR A 17 -1.84 -3.15 2.88
CA TYR A 17 -0.71 -2.98 1.97
C TYR A 17 0.45 -2.25 2.65
N PHE A 18 1.64 -2.49 2.10
CA PHE A 18 2.91 -1.98 2.58
C PHE A 18 3.68 -1.39 1.41
N PHE A 19 4.13 -0.15 1.57
CA PHE A 19 5.11 0.43 0.65
C PHE A 19 6.50 0.28 1.25
N LYS A 20 7.44 -0.15 0.41
CA LYS A 20 8.83 -0.38 0.80
C LYS A 20 9.79 0.42 -0.06
N ASP A 21 10.86 0.90 0.56
CA ASP A 21 11.96 1.57 -0.13
C ASP A 21 12.92 0.57 -0.80
N LYS A 22 13.96 1.10 -1.46
CA LYS A 22 15.03 0.30 -2.11
C LYS A 22 15.77 -0.65 -1.17
N ARG A 23 15.72 -0.40 0.14
CA ARG A 23 16.37 -1.21 1.18
C ARG A 23 15.42 -2.28 1.75
N GLY A 24 14.18 -2.34 1.24
CA GLY A 24 13.13 -3.22 1.76
C GLY A 24 12.49 -2.73 3.06
N LYS A 25 12.78 -1.50 3.50
CA LYS A 25 12.19 -0.93 4.72
C LYS A 25 10.75 -0.50 4.42
N ILE A 26 9.82 -0.85 5.30
CA ILE A 26 8.44 -0.37 5.24
C ILE A 26 8.43 1.13 5.55
N ILE A 27 7.98 1.92 4.58
CA ILE A 27 7.85 3.39 4.69
C ILE A 27 6.39 3.83 4.85
N TYR A 28 5.44 2.93 4.58
CA TYR A 28 4.02 3.20 4.75
C TYR A 28 3.23 1.89 4.92
N VAL A 29 2.20 1.94 5.77
CA VAL A 29 1.21 0.87 5.98
C VAL A 29 -0.18 1.49 5.84
N GLY A 30 -1.08 0.80 5.15
CA GLY A 30 -2.48 1.20 5.13
C GLY A 30 -3.42 0.05 4.80
N LYS A 31 -4.69 0.18 5.16
CA LYS A 31 -5.76 -0.75 4.76
C LYS A 31 -6.51 -0.32 3.51
N ALA A 32 -7.15 -1.27 2.85
CA ALA A 32 -8.03 -1.04 1.72
C ALA A 32 -9.21 -2.02 1.69
N ASN A 33 -10.35 -1.60 1.13
CA ASN A 33 -11.43 -2.50 0.75
C ASN A 33 -11.19 -3.15 -0.62
N SER A 34 -10.39 -2.49 -1.46
CA SER A 34 -9.84 -3.01 -2.72
C SER A 34 -8.36 -2.64 -2.77
N LEU A 35 -7.47 -3.61 -2.59
CA LEU A 35 -6.02 -3.42 -2.66
C LEU A 35 -5.62 -2.86 -4.03
N LYS A 36 -6.15 -3.43 -5.12
CA LYS A 36 -5.89 -2.95 -6.48
C LYS A 36 -6.28 -1.49 -6.67
N SER A 37 -7.51 -1.11 -6.33
CA SER A 37 -8.00 0.26 -6.52
C SER A 37 -7.24 1.26 -5.64
N ARG A 38 -7.03 0.91 -4.37
CA ARG A 38 -6.39 1.79 -3.41
C ARG A 38 -4.93 2.05 -3.77
N VAL A 39 -4.15 1.00 -4.05
CA VAL A 39 -2.74 1.18 -4.42
C VAL A 39 -2.63 1.90 -5.76
N SER A 40 -3.44 1.54 -6.76
CA SER A 40 -3.41 2.22 -8.07
C SER A 40 -3.68 3.72 -7.96
N SER A 41 -4.51 4.16 -7.00
CA SER A 41 -4.81 5.58 -6.79
C SER A 41 -3.57 6.43 -6.47
N TYR A 42 -2.57 5.88 -5.77
CA TYR A 42 -1.30 6.57 -5.49
C TYR A 42 -0.47 6.82 -6.75
N PHE A 43 -0.59 5.97 -7.76
CA PHE A 43 0.16 6.07 -9.02
C PHE A 43 -0.67 6.68 -10.16
N SER A 44 -1.94 6.97 -9.90
CA SER A 44 -2.80 7.79 -10.76
C SER A 44 -2.57 9.29 -10.51
N SER A 45 -3.00 10.15 -11.45
CA SER A 45 -2.69 11.59 -11.55
C SER A 45 -2.29 12.29 -10.24
N SER A 46 -1.06 12.82 -10.21
CA SER A 46 -0.42 13.42 -9.04
C SER A 46 -1.01 14.75 -8.57
N SER A 47 -1.94 15.33 -9.33
CA SER A 47 -2.53 16.66 -9.06
C SER A 47 -3.41 16.71 -7.80
N GLN A 48 -3.82 15.57 -7.25
CA GLN A 48 -4.63 15.49 -6.03
C GLN A 48 -3.83 15.08 -4.78
N HIS A 49 -2.54 14.74 -4.94
CA HIS A 49 -1.71 14.27 -3.83
C HIS A 49 -1.00 15.42 -3.12
N SER A 50 -0.95 15.36 -1.79
CA SER A 50 -0.15 16.31 -1.02
C SER A 50 1.35 16.14 -1.32
N PRO A 51 2.19 17.18 -1.14
CA PRO A 51 3.64 17.08 -1.37
C PRO A 51 4.31 15.93 -0.60
N LYS A 52 3.81 15.62 0.61
CA LYS A 52 4.29 14.49 1.42
C LYS A 52 4.01 13.14 0.75
N ILE A 53 2.81 12.95 0.22
CA ILE A 53 2.43 11.72 -0.50
C ILE A 53 3.23 11.60 -1.80
N ASN A 54 3.39 12.68 -2.55
CA ASN A 54 4.21 12.69 -3.76
C ASN A 54 5.67 12.34 -3.49
N LYS A 55 6.24 12.81 -2.37
CA LYS A 55 7.60 12.42 -1.95
C LYS A 55 7.67 10.94 -1.60
N MET A 56 6.73 10.44 -0.80
CA MET A 56 6.64 9.03 -0.44
C MET A 56 6.55 8.14 -1.68
N ILE A 57 5.69 8.49 -2.66
CA ILE A 57 5.52 7.71 -3.90
C ILE A 57 6.84 7.55 -4.66
N LYS A 58 7.68 8.58 -4.68
CA LYS A 58 9.02 8.54 -5.31
C LYS A 58 10.01 7.62 -4.60
N GLU A 59 9.76 7.28 -3.34
CA GLU A 59 10.59 6.38 -2.54
C GLU A 59 10.12 4.91 -2.62
N ILE A 60 8.96 4.63 -3.26
CA ILE A 60 8.40 3.28 -3.36
C ILE A 60 9.15 2.48 -4.43
N GLU A 61 9.81 1.42 -4.00
CA GLU A 61 10.45 0.43 -4.88
C GLU A 61 9.70 -0.91 -4.89
N ASN A 62 8.92 -1.18 -3.84
CA ASN A 62 8.15 -2.41 -3.72
C ASN A 62 6.82 -2.19 -2.99
N VAL A 63 5.82 -2.98 -3.39
CA VAL A 63 4.50 -3.04 -2.77
C VAL A 63 4.28 -4.48 -2.32
N GLU A 64 3.93 -4.66 -1.06
CA GLU A 64 3.48 -5.93 -0.50
C GLU A 64 2.07 -5.78 0.07
N TYR A 65 1.37 -6.90 0.24
CA TYR A 65 0.02 -6.89 0.78
C TYR A 65 -0.31 -8.20 1.51
N ILE A 66 -1.28 -8.12 2.41
CA ILE A 66 -1.91 -9.26 3.06
C ILE A 66 -3.42 -9.12 2.82
N PRO A 67 -4.05 -10.01 2.04
CA PRO A 67 -5.49 -9.98 1.82
C PRO A 67 -6.22 -10.39 3.11
N THR A 68 -7.42 -9.85 3.30
CA THR A 68 -8.30 -10.19 4.42
C THR A 68 -9.70 -10.51 3.92
N SER A 69 -10.45 -11.27 4.72
CA SER A 69 -11.80 -11.71 4.37
C SER A 69 -12.84 -10.61 4.63
N SER A 70 -12.49 -9.59 5.42
CA SER A 70 -13.36 -8.47 5.75
C SER A 70 -12.58 -7.18 6.03
N GLU A 71 -13.28 -6.05 6.01
CA GLU A 71 -12.73 -4.75 6.41
C GLU A 71 -12.34 -4.71 7.89
N ILE A 72 -13.10 -5.39 8.76
CA ILE A 72 -12.81 -5.45 10.20
C ILE A 72 -11.47 -6.16 10.44
N GLU A 73 -11.23 -7.26 9.73
CA GLU A 73 -9.98 -7.98 9.81
C GLU A 73 -8.81 -7.12 9.28
N ALA A 74 -9.00 -6.38 8.19
CA ALA A 74 -8.00 -5.43 7.69
C ALA A 74 -7.67 -4.34 8.72
N LEU A 75 -8.65 -3.81 9.44
CA LEU A 75 -8.46 -2.80 10.49
C LEU A 75 -7.62 -3.35 11.66
N ILE A 76 -7.96 -4.56 12.13
CA ILE A 76 -7.22 -5.21 13.22
C ILE A 76 -5.79 -5.51 12.79
N LEU A 77 -5.62 -6.03 11.57
CA LEU A 77 -4.31 -6.37 11.02
C LEU A 77 -3.44 -5.12 10.81
N GLU A 78 -3.99 -4.04 10.27
CA GLU A 78 -3.28 -2.76 10.11
C GLU A 78 -2.76 -2.26 11.46
N SER A 79 -3.63 -2.25 12.48
CA SER A 79 -3.26 -1.82 13.82
C SER A 79 -2.12 -2.65 14.42
N LYS A 80 -2.13 -3.97 14.19
CA LYS A 80 -1.03 -4.86 14.58
C LYS A 80 0.25 -4.53 13.82
N MET A 81 0.15 -4.34 12.51
CA MET A 81 1.30 -4.08 11.64
C MET A 81 1.96 -2.74 11.93
N ILE A 82 1.20 -1.69 12.22
CA ILE A 82 1.74 -0.39 12.65
C ILE A 82 2.55 -0.56 13.94
N LYS A 83 2.00 -1.26 14.94
CA LYS A 83 2.69 -1.52 16.21
C LYS A 83 3.96 -2.35 16.04
N SER A 84 3.95 -3.37 15.18
CA SER A 84 5.12 -4.23 14.94
C SER A 84 6.23 -3.55 14.14
N ASN A 85 5.94 -2.46 13.42
CA ASN A 85 6.89 -1.72 12.61
C ASN A 85 7.18 -0.30 13.15
N SER A 86 6.77 -0.03 14.41
CA SER A 86 7.11 1.19 15.15
C SER A 86 8.46 1.06 15.86
#